data_AF-A0A0N4U9K5-F1
#
_entry.id   AF-A0A0N4U9K5-F1
#
_cell.length_a   1.000
_cell.length_b   1.000
_cell.length_c   1.000
_cell.angle_alpha   90.00
_cell.angle_beta   90.00
_cell.angle_gamma   90.00
#
_symmetry.space_group_name_H-M   'P 1'
#
loop_
_entity.id
_entity.type
_entity.pdbx_description
1 polymer ?
#
loop_
_entity_poly.entity_id
_entity_poly.type
_entity_poly.pdbx_seq_one_letter_code
_entity_poly.pdbx_strand_id
1 'polypeptide(L)'
;MPCIFLNFFDCAMIIIVVLSFFFNFFRYLKIIEIKCYTTESGKIMLAPSILYGTCLYITLKVSHNTSLVTFHPIRSFSPVLTILLSLYVLRKKLPTRRIMFIILLICLSTSATSIIFISFNLLNFYNAWSYLFGFAVLFMQPTAFVMIEHRSKMIANYVLYINTFNSLGLFLIFDLFEVTFYI
;
A
#
# COMPACT_ATOMS: atom_id res chain seq x y z
N MET A 1 19.90 16.13 -2.03
CA MET A 1 18.64 15.61 -2.62
C MET A 1 17.42 15.52 -1.66
N PRO A 2 17.40 16.04 -0.41
CA PRO A 2 16.20 15.89 0.46
C PRO A 2 14.98 16.70 -0.03
N CYS A 3 15.19 17.82 -0.74
CA CYS A 3 14.08 18.69 -1.17
C CYS A 3 13.08 18.02 -2.13
N ILE A 4 13.52 17.01 -2.91
CA ILE A 4 12.61 16.27 -3.81
C ILE A 4 11.73 15.30 -2.99
N PHE A 5 12.27 14.77 -1.89
CA PHE A 5 11.55 13.84 -1.03
C PHE A 5 10.38 14.53 -0.32
N LEU A 6 10.63 15.74 0.22
CA LEU A 6 9.59 16.64 0.73
C LEU A 6 8.52 16.87 -0.34
N ASN A 7 8.89 17.36 -1.53
CA ASN A 7 7.91 17.64 -2.59
C ASN A 7 7.02 16.43 -2.96
N PHE A 8 7.56 15.21 -3.01
CA PHE A 8 6.75 14.03 -3.39
C PHE A 8 5.88 13.52 -2.24
N PHE A 9 6.39 13.53 -1.01
CA PHE A 9 5.59 13.18 0.16
C PHE A 9 4.49 14.21 0.40
N ASP A 10 4.82 15.49 0.22
CA ASP A 10 3.88 16.61 0.19
C ASP A 10 2.81 16.38 -0.87
N CYS A 11 3.18 15.95 -2.08
CA CYS A 11 2.20 15.61 -3.11
C CYS A 11 1.26 14.48 -2.67
N ALA A 12 1.78 13.41 -2.07
CA ALA A 12 0.95 12.32 -1.57
C ALA A 12 -0.01 12.80 -0.46
N MET A 13 0.48 13.63 0.46
CA MET A 13 -0.33 14.24 1.52
C MET A 13 -1.40 15.19 0.96
N ILE A 14 -1.05 16.04 0.01
CA ILE A 14 -1.98 16.92 -0.69
C ILE A 14 -3.06 16.08 -1.39
N ILE A 15 -2.69 15.01 -2.09
CA ILE A 15 -3.66 14.11 -2.74
C ILE A 15 -4.60 13.50 -1.71
N ILE A 16 -4.12 13.06 -0.55
CA ILE A 16 -4.94 12.47 0.53
C ILE A 16 -5.88 13.52 1.14
N VAL A 17 -5.40 14.75 1.35
CA VAL A 17 -6.21 15.88 1.85
C VAL A 17 -7.30 16.24 0.84
N VAL A 18 -6.92 16.38 -0.43
CA VAL A 18 -7.86 16.67 -1.54
C VAL A 18 -8.89 15.56 -1.67
N LEU A 19 -8.48 14.30 -1.60
CA LEU A 19 -9.39 13.15 -1.63
C LEU A 19 -10.35 13.17 -0.44
N SER A 20 -9.86 13.47 0.77
CA SER A 20 -10.67 13.64 1.97
C SER A 20 -11.69 14.77 1.82
N PHE A 21 -11.29 15.87 1.20
CA PHE A 21 -12.18 16.98 0.88
C PHE A 21 -13.27 16.53 -0.10
N PHE A 22 -12.92 15.86 -1.20
CA PHE A 22 -13.90 15.32 -2.16
C PHE A 22 -14.88 14.34 -1.53
N PHE A 23 -14.43 13.44 -0.65
CA PHE A 23 -15.35 12.55 0.07
C PHE A 23 -16.33 13.32 0.95
N ASN A 24 -15.86 14.34 1.67
CA ASN A 24 -16.75 15.17 2.49
C ASN A 24 -17.69 16.01 1.64
N PHE A 25 -17.22 16.53 0.50
CA PHE A 25 -18.01 17.30 -0.46
C PHE A 25 -19.11 16.44 -1.10
N PHE A 26 -18.78 15.25 -1.61
CA PHE A 26 -19.77 14.33 -2.18
C PHE A 26 -20.74 13.77 -1.13
N ARG A 27 -20.30 13.61 0.13
CA ARG A 27 -21.19 13.30 1.26
C ARG A 27 -22.15 14.46 1.53
N TYR A 28 -21.67 15.70 1.51
CA TYR A 28 -22.52 16.89 1.70
C TYR A 28 -23.58 17.00 0.60
N LEU A 29 -23.20 16.74 -0.65
CA LEU A 29 -24.12 16.66 -1.79
C LEU A 29 -25.03 15.42 -1.77
N LYS A 30 -24.90 14.53 -0.77
CA LYS A 30 -25.64 13.26 -0.64
C LYS A 30 -25.50 12.32 -1.84
N ILE A 31 -24.44 12.48 -2.63
CA ILE A 31 -24.14 11.58 -3.76
C ILE A 31 -23.64 10.22 -3.23
N ILE A 32 -22.94 10.24 -2.08
CA ILE A 32 -22.40 9.03 -1.45
C ILE A 32 -22.90 8.94 -0.01
N GLU A 33 -23.52 7.81 0.33
CA GLU A 33 -23.94 7.47 1.68
C GLU A 33 -22.75 6.97 2.52
N ILE A 34 -21.96 7.90 3.04
CA ILE A 34 -20.84 7.61 3.92
C ILE A 34 -21.21 8.02 5.35
N LYS A 35 -21.15 7.07 6.29
CA LYS A 35 -21.32 7.37 7.72
C LYS A 35 -20.22 8.33 8.20
N CYS A 36 -20.54 9.19 9.16
CA CYS A 36 -19.53 10.05 9.78
C CYS A 36 -18.42 9.20 10.42
N TYR A 37 -17.19 9.71 10.36
CA TYR A 37 -16.06 9.07 11.03
C TYR A 37 -16.34 9.01 12.53
N THR A 38 -16.29 7.80 13.09
CA THR A 38 -16.34 7.58 14.54
C THR A 38 -15.00 7.04 14.99
N THR A 39 -14.57 7.45 16.18
CA THR A 39 -13.30 6.97 16.77
C THR A 39 -13.29 5.45 16.93
N GLU A 40 -14.45 4.84 17.20
CA GLU A 40 -14.61 3.39 17.25
C GLU A 40 -14.35 2.71 15.90
N SER A 41 -14.93 3.23 14.82
CA SER A 41 -14.68 2.70 13.46
C SER A 41 -13.23 2.93 13.03
N GLY A 42 -12.67 4.08 13.40
CA GLY A 42 -11.26 4.41 13.21
C GLY A 42 -10.34 3.39 13.87
N LYS A 43 -10.59 3.05 15.14
CA LYS A 43 -9.83 2.03 15.90
C LYS A 43 -9.88 0.64 15.24
N ILE A 44 -11.05 0.23 14.75
CA ILE A 44 -11.20 -1.08 14.07
C ILE A 44 -10.36 -1.15 12.79
N MET A 45 -10.25 -0.04 12.07
CA MET A 45 -9.47 0.07 10.83
C MET A 45 -8.04 0.57 11.04
N LEU A 46 -7.61 0.82 12.28
CA LEU A 46 -6.31 1.43 12.55
C LEU A 46 -5.17 0.50 12.13
N ALA A 47 -5.22 -0.79 12.52
CA ALA A 47 -4.20 -1.77 12.16
C ALA A 47 -4.01 -1.94 10.63
N PRO A 48 -5.05 -2.18 9.81
CA PRO A 48 -4.87 -2.26 8.36
C PRO A 48 -4.41 -0.93 7.76
N SER A 49 -4.87 0.22 8.29
CA SER A 49 -4.43 1.54 7.81
C SER A 49 -2.93 1.77 8.08
N ILE A 50 -2.43 1.32 9.24
CA ILE A 50 -1.00 1.36 9.56
C ILE A 50 -0.21 0.51 8.57
N LEU A 51 -0.57 -0.76 8.40
CA LEU A 51 0.13 -1.68 7.50
C LEU A 51 0.12 -1.18 6.05
N TYR A 52 -1.01 -0.63 5.61
CA TYR A 52 -1.13 -0.07 4.27
C TYR A 52 -0.31 1.22 4.12
N GLY A 53 -0.39 2.13 5.10
CA GLY A 53 0.36 3.38 5.13
C GLY A 53 1.87 3.15 5.16
N THR A 54 2.37 2.25 6.02
CA THR A 54 3.79 1.88 6.08
C THR A 54 4.25 1.21 4.78
N CYS A 55 3.44 0.33 4.21
CA CYS A 55 3.72 -0.29 2.93
C CYS A 55 3.86 0.74 1.81
N LEU A 56 2.94 1.72 1.74
CA LEU A 56 3.03 2.81 0.78
C LEU A 56 4.26 3.67 1.02
N TYR A 57 4.56 4.03 2.27
CA TYR A 57 5.75 4.79 2.61
C TYR A 57 7.04 4.08 2.18
N ILE A 58 7.21 2.80 2.49
CA ILE A 58 8.37 1.99 2.06
C ILE A 58 8.44 1.94 0.54
N THR A 59 7.31 1.68 -0.12
CA THR A 59 7.22 1.66 -1.59
C THR A 59 7.69 2.98 -2.20
N LEU A 60 7.26 4.11 -1.64
CA LEU A 60 7.64 5.44 -2.11
C LEU A 60 9.14 5.70 -1.88
N LYS A 61 9.66 5.38 -0.70
CA LYS A 61 11.10 5.47 -0.38
C LYS A 61 11.95 4.63 -1.33
N VAL A 62 11.50 3.42 -1.64
CA VAL A 62 12.18 2.52 -2.58
C VAL A 62 12.13 3.07 -4.01
N SER A 63 10.97 3.55 -4.45
CA SER A 63 10.82 4.08 -5.82
C SER A 63 11.72 5.29 -6.07
N HIS A 64 11.98 6.10 -5.04
CA HIS A 64 12.92 7.21 -5.12
C HIS A 64 14.38 6.75 -5.01
N ASN A 65 14.66 5.70 -4.22
CA ASN A 65 16.01 5.18 -4.04
C ASN A 65 16.29 4.10 -5.10
N THR A 66 16.81 4.52 -6.25
CA THR A 66 17.15 3.65 -7.40
C THR A 66 18.08 2.48 -7.07
N SER A 67 18.69 2.46 -5.88
CA SER A 67 19.53 1.37 -5.39
C SER A 67 18.77 0.10 -4.98
N LEU A 68 17.45 0.15 -4.79
CA LEU A 68 16.65 -0.97 -4.28
C LEU A 68 15.95 -1.74 -5.41
N VAL A 69 16.72 -2.14 -6.42
CA VAL A 69 16.19 -2.70 -7.67
C VAL A 69 15.50 -4.07 -7.49
N THR A 70 15.94 -4.87 -6.50
CA THR A 70 15.37 -6.20 -6.21
C THR A 70 14.02 -6.16 -5.50
N PHE A 71 13.55 -4.97 -5.08
CA PHE A 71 12.25 -4.80 -4.42
C PHE A 71 11.06 -5.13 -5.33
N HIS A 72 11.10 -4.68 -6.59
CA HIS A 72 9.98 -4.82 -7.53
C HIS A 72 9.64 -6.29 -7.84
N PRO A 73 10.60 -7.17 -8.17
CA PRO A 73 10.30 -8.58 -8.45
C PRO A 73 9.60 -9.28 -7.28
N ILE A 74 10.00 -8.98 -6.05
CA ILE A 74 9.42 -9.59 -4.84
C ILE A 74 8.00 -9.06 -4.65
N ARG A 75 7.80 -7.75 -4.75
CA ARG A 75 6.49 -7.12 -4.58
C ARG A 75 5.47 -7.57 -5.62
N SER A 76 5.89 -7.91 -6.85
CA SER A 76 4.98 -8.40 -7.91
C SER A 76 4.18 -9.64 -7.52
N PHE A 77 4.62 -10.43 -6.54
CA PHE A 77 3.89 -11.61 -6.04
C PHE A 77 2.84 -11.30 -4.96
N SER A 78 2.65 -10.02 -4.60
CA SER A 78 1.62 -9.56 -3.65
C SER A 78 0.19 -10.06 -3.97
N PRO A 79 -0.27 -10.09 -5.24
CA PRO A 79 -1.58 -10.66 -5.57
C PRO A 79 -1.69 -12.15 -5.26
N VAL A 80 -0.62 -12.93 -5.51
CA VAL A 80 -0.59 -14.37 -5.21
C VAL A 80 -0.74 -14.59 -3.70
N LEU A 81 0.00 -13.83 -2.90
CA LEU A 81 -0.10 -13.92 -1.45
C LEU A 81 -1.47 -13.46 -0.93
N THR A 82 -2.07 -12.45 -1.56
CA THR A 82 -3.43 -11.99 -1.22
C THR A 82 -4.44 -13.11 -1.44
N ILE A 83 -4.35 -13.85 -2.55
CA ILE A 83 -5.22 -15.02 -2.78
C ILE A 83 -5.00 -16.07 -1.69
N LEU A 84 -3.75 -16.44 -1.41
CA LEU A 84 -3.43 -17.44 -0.39
C LEU A 84 -3.97 -17.05 1.00
N LEU A 85 -3.77 -15.80 1.40
CA LEU A 85 -4.28 -15.28 2.67
C LEU A 85 -5.81 -15.18 2.68
N SER A 86 -6.45 -14.77 1.58
CA SER A 86 -7.92 -14.75 1.50
C SER A 86 -8.52 -16.15 1.52
N LEU A 87 -7.82 -17.17 1.00
CA LEU A 87 -8.23 -18.56 1.15
C LEU A 87 -8.11 -19.05 2.58
N TYR A 88 -7.00 -18.73 3.25
CA TYR A 88 -6.72 -19.21 4.61
C TYR A 88 -7.57 -18.48 5.67
N VAL A 89 -7.62 -17.15 5.62
CA VAL A 89 -8.24 -16.29 6.64
C VAL A 89 -9.74 -16.13 6.39
N LEU A 90 -10.13 -15.77 5.16
CA LEU A 90 -11.54 -15.52 4.81
C LEU A 90 -12.27 -16.79 4.38
N ARG A 91 -11.57 -17.93 4.24
CA ARG A 91 -12.13 -19.21 3.75
C ARG A 91 -12.88 -19.05 2.43
N LYS A 92 -12.40 -18.15 1.56
CA LYS A 92 -12.98 -17.96 0.23
C LYS A 92 -12.75 -19.18 -0.64
N LYS A 93 -13.56 -19.32 -1.69
CA LYS A 93 -13.33 -20.32 -2.72
C LYS A 93 -12.12 -19.92 -3.55
N LEU A 94 -11.33 -20.92 -3.96
CA LEU A 94 -10.28 -20.75 -4.96
C LEU A 94 -10.86 -20.09 -6.21
N PRO A 95 -10.23 -19.01 -6.73
CA PRO A 95 -10.63 -18.46 -8.01
C PRO A 95 -10.40 -19.52 -9.11
N THR A 96 -11.06 -19.33 -10.26
CA THR A 96 -10.96 -20.28 -11.36
C THR A 96 -9.51 -20.46 -11.80
N ARG A 97 -9.16 -21.66 -12.28
CA ARG A 97 -7.80 -21.98 -12.77
C ARG A 97 -7.31 -20.97 -13.82
N ARG A 98 -8.22 -20.43 -14.64
CA ARG A 98 -7.92 -19.36 -15.63
C ARG A 98 -7.46 -18.08 -14.97
N ILE A 99 -8.16 -17.60 -13.93
CA ILE A 99 -7.79 -16.38 -13.20
C ILE A 99 -6.44 -16.59 -12.50
N MET A 100 -6.23 -17.75 -11.85
CA MET A 100 -4.94 -18.08 -11.23
C MET A 100 -3.80 -18.04 -12.24
N PHE A 101 -3.99 -18.64 -13.42
CA PHE A 101 -3.00 -18.64 -14.49
C PHE A 101 -2.70 -17.22 -14.97
N ILE A 102 -3.72 -16.38 -15.18
CA ILE A 102 -3.54 -14.98 -15.57
C ILE A 102 -2.75 -14.20 -14.51
N ILE A 103 -3.09 -14.36 -13.22
CA ILE A 103 -2.40 -13.66 -12.14
C ILE A 103 -0.94 -14.11 -12.06
N LEU A 104 -0.67 -15.41 -12.14
CA LEU A 104 0.71 -15.93 -12.17
C LEU A 104 1.49 -15.41 -13.39
N LEU A 105 0.85 -15.36 -14.56
CA LEU A 105 1.47 -14.84 -15.78
C LEU A 105 1.82 -13.36 -15.63
N ILE A 106 0.92 -12.55 -15.06
CA ILE A 106 1.17 -11.11 -14.77
C ILE A 106 2.30 -10.95 -13.75
N CYS A 107 2.29 -11.73 -12.66
CA CYS A 107 3.35 -11.67 -11.64
C CYS A 107 4.71 -12.06 -12.23
N LEU A 108 4.77 -13.13 -13.02
CA LEU A 108 5.99 -13.57 -13.68
C LEU A 108 6.46 -12.56 -14.71
N SER A 109 5.58 -12.04 -15.57
CA SER A 109 5.94 -11.07 -16.60
C SER A 109 6.49 -9.78 -15.98
N THR A 110 5.80 -9.25 -14.96
CA THR A 110 6.25 -8.03 -14.25
C THR A 110 7.59 -8.27 -13.55
N SER A 111 7.75 -9.40 -12.86
CA SER A 111 9.02 -9.77 -12.23
C SER A 111 10.15 -9.91 -13.27
N ALA A 112 9.89 -10.54 -14.42
CA ALA A 112 10.87 -10.75 -15.47
C ALA A 112 11.33 -9.43 -16.07
N THR A 113 10.41 -8.50 -16.37
CA THR A 113 10.77 -7.14 -16.80
C THR A 113 11.64 -6.42 -15.78
N SER A 114 11.33 -6.56 -14.48
CA SER A 114 12.15 -5.94 -13.44
C SER A 114 13.54 -6.59 -13.35
N ILE A 115 13.65 -7.91 -13.49
CA ILE A 115 14.95 -8.62 -13.47
C ILE A 115 15.81 -8.25 -14.67
N ILE A 116 15.24 -8.17 -15.88
CA ILE A 116 15.99 -7.76 -17.08
C ILE A 116 16.54 -6.35 -16.88
N PHE A 117 15.76 -5.44 -16.29
CA PHE A 117 16.21 -4.09 -15.95
C PHE A 117 17.32 -4.09 -14.87
N ILE A 118 17.28 -5.04 -13.92
CA ILE A 118 18.36 -5.26 -12.95
C ILE A 118 19.63 -5.76 -13.64
N SER A 119 19.53 -6.71 -14.58
CA SER A 119 20.70 -7.27 -15.28
C SER A 119 21.51 -6.20 -16.03
N PHE A 120 20.85 -5.18 -16.58
CA PHE A 120 21.56 -4.03 -17.17
C PHE A 120 22.24 -3.15 -16.11
N ASN A 121 21.71 -3.10 -14.89
CA ASN A 121 22.26 -2.37 -13.73
C ASN A 121 23.02 -3.31 -12.76
N LEU A 122 23.83 -4.21 -13.31
CA LEU A 122 24.54 -5.33 -12.67
C LEU A 122 25.29 -5.01 -11.35
N LEU A 123 25.55 -3.75 -11.04
CA LEU A 123 26.44 -3.36 -9.94
C LEU A 123 25.82 -3.44 -8.52
N ASN A 124 24.51 -3.55 -8.34
CA ASN A 124 23.87 -3.36 -7.02
C ASN A 124 23.03 -4.55 -6.48
N PHE A 125 23.26 -5.77 -6.98
CA PHE A 125 22.50 -6.97 -6.57
C PHE A 125 22.55 -7.30 -5.05
N TYR A 126 23.52 -6.77 -4.30
CA TYR A 126 23.85 -7.23 -2.95
C TYR A 126 23.25 -6.44 -1.77
N ASN A 127 22.33 -5.51 -2.02
CA ASN A 127 21.66 -4.84 -0.91
C ASN A 127 20.61 -5.78 -0.28
N ALA A 128 21.02 -6.56 0.73
CA ALA A 128 20.14 -7.39 1.55
C ALA A 128 18.92 -6.63 2.08
N TRP A 129 19.08 -5.33 2.35
CA TRP A 129 18.01 -4.40 2.71
C TRP A 129 16.88 -4.34 1.67
N SER A 130 17.19 -4.39 0.38
CA SER A 130 16.19 -4.40 -0.70
C SER A 130 15.30 -5.63 -0.65
N TYR A 131 15.89 -6.80 -0.37
CA TYR A 131 15.13 -8.03 -0.16
C TYR A 131 14.25 -7.94 1.09
N LEU A 132 14.79 -7.46 2.21
CA LEU A 132 14.04 -7.29 3.45
C LEU A 132 12.83 -6.36 3.27
N PHE A 133 13.01 -5.20 2.63
CA PHE A 133 11.89 -4.29 2.34
C PHE A 133 10.89 -4.89 1.34
N GLY A 134 11.38 -5.61 0.32
CA GLY A 134 10.54 -6.32 -0.64
C GLY A 134 9.65 -7.35 0.04
N PHE A 135 10.21 -8.19 0.91
CA PHE A 135 9.45 -9.15 1.70
C PHE A 135 8.51 -8.48 2.69
N ALA A 136 8.96 -7.45 3.40
CA ALA A 136 8.11 -6.71 4.33
C ALA A 136 6.85 -6.16 3.62
N VAL A 137 7.02 -5.52 2.46
CA VAL A 137 5.89 -5.02 1.65
C VAL A 137 5.04 -6.15 1.09
N LEU A 138 5.67 -7.24 0.64
CA LEU A 138 4.98 -8.44 0.16
C LEU A 138 4.03 -9.01 1.22
N PHE A 139 4.35 -8.93 2.51
CA PHE A 139 3.46 -9.36 3.59
C PHE A 139 2.50 -8.28 4.06
N MET A 140 2.95 -7.03 4.20
CA MET A 140 2.14 -5.93 4.72
C MET A 140 0.94 -5.62 3.84
N GLN A 141 1.13 -5.53 2.52
CA GLN A 141 0.07 -5.14 1.60
C GLN A 141 -1.07 -6.19 1.55
N PRO A 142 -0.82 -7.49 1.32
CA PRO A 142 -1.84 -8.52 1.36
C PRO A 142 -2.51 -8.66 2.72
N THR A 143 -1.74 -8.56 3.82
CA THR A 143 -2.30 -8.63 5.17
C THR A 143 -3.27 -7.48 5.42
N ALA A 144 -2.91 -6.26 5.04
CA ALA A 144 -3.80 -5.10 5.15
C ALA A 144 -5.09 -5.30 4.34
N PHE A 145 -5.00 -5.78 3.10
CA PHE A 145 -6.17 -6.04 2.26
C PHE A 145 -7.08 -7.12 2.85
N VAL A 146 -6.51 -8.22 3.33
CA VAL A 146 -7.28 -9.32 3.94
C VAL A 146 -7.93 -8.86 5.25
N MET A 147 -7.26 -8.04 6.05
CA MET A 147 -7.86 -7.44 7.24
C MET A 147 -9.01 -6.50 6.89
N ILE A 148 -8.85 -5.63 5.88
CA ILE A 148 -9.92 -4.75 5.38
C ILE A 148 -11.11 -5.59 4.91
N GLU A 149 -10.83 -6.61 4.11
CA GLU A 149 -11.85 -7.50 3.55
C GLU A 149 -12.55 -8.34 4.62
N HIS A 150 -11.83 -8.79 5.66
CA HIS A 150 -12.44 -9.47 6.80
C HIS A 150 -13.40 -8.56 7.58
N ARG A 151 -13.22 -7.24 7.48
CA ARG A 151 -14.13 -6.23 8.03
C ARG A 151 -15.13 -5.69 6.99
N SER A 152 -15.26 -6.31 5.82
CA SER A 152 -16.09 -5.89 4.67
C SER A 152 -17.60 -5.83 4.88
N LYS A 153 -18.11 -6.06 6.10
CA LYS A 153 -19.48 -5.62 6.44
C LYS A 153 -19.65 -4.10 6.25
N MET A 154 -18.53 -3.37 6.19
CA MET A 154 -18.45 -1.95 5.85
C MET A 154 -18.53 -1.74 4.32
N ILE A 155 -19.36 -0.78 3.89
CA ILE A 155 -19.44 -0.32 2.50
C ILE A 155 -18.04 0.10 2.02
N ALA A 156 -17.62 -0.29 0.81
CA ALA A 156 -16.28 -0.02 0.28
C ALA A 156 -15.86 1.46 0.38
N ASN A 157 -16.78 2.37 0.06
CA ASN A 157 -16.56 3.82 0.17
C ASN A 157 -16.28 4.26 1.61
N TYR A 158 -16.92 3.63 2.60
CA TYR A 158 -16.69 3.93 4.01
C TYR A 158 -15.32 3.43 4.50
N VAL A 159 -14.88 2.25 4.04
CA VAL A 159 -13.53 1.75 4.35
C VAL A 159 -12.48 2.68 3.76
N LEU A 160 -12.64 3.08 2.50
CA LEU A 160 -11.72 3.99 1.83
C LEU A 160 -11.66 5.34 2.56
N TYR A 161 -12.80 5.88 2.96
CA TYR A 161 -12.89 7.10 3.76
C TYR A 161 -12.13 6.99 5.08
N ILE A 162 -12.40 5.95 5.89
CA ILE A 162 -11.71 5.74 7.17
C ILE A 162 -10.21 5.56 6.98
N ASN A 163 -9.81 4.75 5.99
CA ASN A 163 -8.40 4.51 5.70
C ASN A 163 -7.69 5.82 5.31
N THR A 164 -8.34 6.68 4.54
CA THR A 164 -7.80 8.01 4.19
C THR A 164 -7.54 8.84 5.45
N PHE A 165 -8.51 8.94 6.36
CA PHE A 165 -8.34 9.65 7.64
C PHE A 165 -7.22 9.08 8.51
N ASN A 166 -7.16 7.77 8.70
CA ASN A 166 -6.13 7.13 9.51
C ASN A 166 -4.74 7.27 8.88
N SER A 167 -4.65 7.10 7.56
CA SER A 167 -3.38 7.20 6.81
C SER A 167 -2.82 8.62 6.85
N LEU A 168 -3.67 9.66 6.82
CA LEU A 168 -3.24 11.05 6.93
C LEU A 168 -2.49 11.30 8.24
N GLY A 169 -3.04 10.84 9.37
CA GLY A 169 -2.36 10.97 10.66
C GLY A 169 -1.01 10.26 10.70
N LEU A 170 -0.92 9.07 10.11
CA LEU A 170 0.34 8.32 10.02
C LEU A 170 1.38 9.02 9.15
N PHE A 171 0.96 9.52 7.98
CA PHE A 171 1.86 10.21 7.09
C PHE A 171 2.36 11.53 7.70
N LEU A 172 1.51 12.25 8.43
CA LEU A 172 1.92 13.45 9.17
C LEU A 172 2.97 13.11 10.24
N ILE A 173 2.82 11.98 10.93
CA ILE A 173 3.83 11.48 11.87
C ILE A 173 5.15 11.16 11.15
N PHE A 174 5.09 10.45 10.01
CA PHE A 174 6.30 10.15 9.22
C PHE A 174 7.01 11.40 8.72
N ASP A 175 6.25 12.41 8.29
CA ASP A 175 6.78 13.71 7.87
C ASP A 175 7.50 14.43 9.02
N LEU A 176 6.87 14.49 10.20
CA LEU A 176 7.49 15.08 11.39
C LEU A 176 8.80 14.37 11.77
N PHE A 177 8.82 13.04 11.72
CA PHE A 177 10.05 12.29 11.96
C PHE A 177 11.11 12.57 10.90
N GLU A 178 10.73 12.63 9.63
CA GLU A 178 11.66 12.94 8.55
C GLU A 178 12.27 14.34 8.74
N VAL A 179 11.45 15.37 8.95
CA VAL A 179 11.91 16.74 9.20
C VAL A 179 12.83 16.81 10.42
N THR A 180 12.52 16.09 11.50
CA THR A 180 13.31 16.13 12.74
C THR A 180 14.68 15.44 12.59
N PHE A 181 14.74 14.30 11.89
CA PHE A 181 16.00 13.55 11.72
C PHE A 181 16.93 14.13 10.63
N TYR A 182 16.43 15.05 9.79
CA TYR A 182 17.24 15.74 8.77
C TYR A 182 17.82 17.09 9.25
N ILE A 183 17.54 17.54 10.48
CA ILE A 183 18.19 18.67 11.15
C ILE A 183 19.33 18.14 12.02
#